data_AF-A0A953CU44-F1
#
_entry.id   AF-A0A953CU44-F1
#
_cell.length_a   1.000
_cell.length_b   1.000
_cell.length_c   1.000
_cell.angle_alpha   90.00
_cell.angle_beta   90.00
_cell.angle_gamma   90.00
#
_symmetry.space_group_name_H-M   'P 1'
#
loop_
_entity.id
_entity.type
_entity.pdbx_description
1 polymer ?
#
loop_
_entity_poly.entity_id
_entity_poly.type
_entity_poly.pdbx_seq_one_letter_code
_entity_poly.pdbx_strand_id
1 'polypeptide(L)'
;MAKYAAPLLGSSEVPANASPATGSVLVTIDFDLVTMRVEANFNDLLGITTAAHIHCCIDPGSNVGVATELPSFTGFPLGVTSGSYDHTFDMSLASSYNPAFITNHGGTISSAFNDLVAGLDAGRAYLNIHTNLFPGGEIRGLLSPVPEPESYALLLTGLGFLTIFARRAKREIVRV
;
A
#
# COMPACT_ATOMS: atom_id res chain seq x y z
N MET A 1 0.89 -12.88 7.90
CA MET A 1 1.33 -11.63 7.25
C MET A 1 0.34 -11.25 6.15
N ALA A 2 0.03 -9.97 6.00
CA ALA A 2 -0.72 -9.43 4.87
C ALA A 2 0.18 -8.52 4.03
N LYS A 3 -0.03 -8.48 2.72
CA LYS A 3 0.79 -7.70 1.78
C LYS A 3 -0.08 -6.74 0.97
N TYR A 4 0.43 -5.53 0.77
CA TYR A 4 -0.23 -4.50 -0.02
C TYR A 4 0.78 -3.86 -0.96
N ALA A 5 0.41 -3.65 -2.22
CA ALA A 5 1.32 -3.10 -3.20
C ALA A 5 0.64 -2.01 -4.03
N ALA A 6 1.46 -1.12 -4.58
CA ALA A 6 1.03 -0.12 -5.55
C ALA A 6 2.20 0.34 -6.44
N PRO A 7 1.95 0.64 -7.73
CA PRO A 7 2.82 1.54 -8.46
C PRO A 7 2.68 2.97 -7.92
N LEU A 8 3.77 3.72 -7.90
CA LEU A 8 3.80 5.14 -7.52
C LEU A 8 3.93 5.98 -8.78
N LEU A 9 2.95 6.85 -9.05
CA LEU A 9 2.87 7.65 -10.26
C LEU A 9 2.37 9.06 -9.96
N GLY A 10 2.80 10.05 -10.74
CA GLY A 10 2.25 11.42 -10.65
C GLY A 10 0.79 11.52 -11.09
N SER A 11 0.36 10.64 -12.00
CA SER A 11 -1.04 10.53 -12.43
C SER A 11 -1.98 9.97 -11.35
N SER A 12 -1.43 9.35 -10.31
CA SER A 12 -2.18 8.84 -9.15
C SER A 12 -2.34 9.89 -8.04
N GLU A 13 -1.74 11.07 -8.18
CA GLU A 13 -1.96 12.19 -7.27
C GLU A 13 -3.38 12.76 -7.38
N VAL A 14 -3.79 13.50 -6.34
CA VAL A 14 -5.08 14.19 -6.33
C VAL A 14 -4.86 15.66 -5.94
N PRO A 15 -4.93 16.62 -6.87
CA PRO A 15 -5.09 16.42 -8.31
C PRO A 15 -3.85 15.76 -8.96
N ALA A 16 -4.07 15.04 -10.05
CA ALA A 16 -3.00 14.39 -10.80
C ALA A 16 -1.98 15.43 -11.31
N ASN A 17 -0.70 15.06 -11.30
CA ASN A 17 0.39 15.88 -11.82
C ASN A 17 1.08 15.21 -13.02
N ALA A 18 1.98 15.96 -13.68
CA ALA A 18 2.67 15.52 -14.89
C ALA A 18 4.10 15.00 -14.65
N SER A 19 4.45 14.61 -13.42
CA SER A 19 5.76 14.02 -13.17
C SER A 19 5.91 12.71 -13.96
N PRO A 20 7.00 12.54 -14.73
CA PRO A 20 7.29 11.29 -15.42
C PRO A 20 7.89 10.24 -14.49
N ALA A 21 8.13 10.57 -13.22
CA ALA A 21 8.75 9.70 -12.24
C ALA A 21 7.95 8.42 -12.04
N THR A 22 8.66 7.36 -11.70
CA THR A 22 8.05 6.06 -11.44
C THR A 22 8.53 5.52 -10.10
N GLY A 23 7.68 4.74 -9.46
CA GLY A 23 8.09 3.97 -8.29
C GLY A 23 7.18 2.78 -8.04
N SER A 24 7.52 2.04 -7.00
CA SER A 24 6.70 0.95 -6.48
C SER A 24 6.84 0.88 -4.97
N VAL A 25 5.82 0.34 -4.33
CA VAL A 25 5.82 0.05 -2.91
C VAL A 25 5.24 -1.34 -2.66
N LEU A 26 5.84 -2.07 -1.72
CA LEU A 26 5.29 -3.23 -1.04
C LEU A 26 5.27 -2.94 0.47
N VAL A 27 4.09 -3.05 1.06
CA VAL A 27 3.88 -2.98 2.51
C VAL A 27 3.53 -4.37 3.00
N THR A 28 4.26 -4.86 4.00
CA THR A 28 3.96 -6.13 4.68
C THR A 28 3.57 -5.86 6.13
N ILE A 29 2.38 -6.31 6.53
CA ILE A 29 1.92 -6.30 7.91
C ILE A 29 2.13 -7.69 8.51
N ASP A 30 2.90 -7.78 9.58
CA ASP A 30 2.99 -8.96 10.44
C ASP A 30 2.14 -8.73 11.69
N PHE A 31 1.05 -9.49 11.83
CA PHE A 31 0.13 -9.37 12.95
C PHE A 31 0.63 -10.04 14.22
N ASP A 32 1.51 -11.05 14.10
CA ASP A 32 2.06 -11.76 15.24
C ASP A 32 3.16 -10.92 15.90
N LEU A 33 3.98 -10.26 15.07
CA LEU A 33 5.05 -9.37 15.52
C LEU A 33 4.59 -7.91 15.69
N VAL A 34 3.38 -7.56 15.24
CA VAL A 34 2.85 -6.20 15.22
C VAL A 34 3.83 -5.25 14.52
N THR A 35 4.25 -5.62 13.31
CA THR A 35 5.19 -4.83 12.51
C THR A 35 4.64 -4.47 11.15
N MET A 36 5.15 -3.36 10.60
CA MET A 36 4.92 -2.95 9.21
C MET A 36 6.27 -2.79 8.53
N ARG A 37 6.55 -3.61 7.51
CA ARG A 37 7.69 -3.41 6.62
C ARG A 37 7.26 -2.63 5.40
N VAL A 38 8.00 -1.57 5.07
CA VAL A 38 7.79 -0.74 3.89
C VAL A 38 9.00 -0.87 2.99
N GLU A 39 8.79 -1.46 1.82
CA GLU A 39 9.77 -1.60 0.75
C GLU A 39 9.34 -0.70 -0.40
N ALA A 40 10.18 0.26 -0.78
CA ALA A 40 9.87 1.19 -1.86
C ALA A 40 11.07 1.42 -2.77
N ASN A 41 10.79 1.64 -4.05
CA ASN A 41 11.78 2.13 -5.02
C ASN A 41 11.16 3.28 -5.80
N PHE A 42 11.97 4.26 -6.17
CA PHE A 42 11.54 5.39 -6.98
C PHE A 42 12.69 5.87 -7.87
N ASN A 43 12.33 6.37 -9.05
CA ASN A 43 13.26 6.81 -10.07
C ASN A 43 12.75 8.07 -10.77
N ASP A 44 13.70 8.90 -11.17
CA ASP A 44 13.49 10.02 -12.09
C ASP A 44 12.48 11.06 -11.58
N LEU A 45 12.46 11.30 -10.25
CA LEU A 45 11.77 12.45 -9.68
C LEU A 45 12.35 13.74 -10.27
N LEU A 46 11.47 14.68 -10.58
CA LEU A 46 11.82 16.01 -11.05
C LEU A 46 12.43 16.86 -9.93
N GLY A 47 11.95 16.68 -8.69
CA GLY A 47 12.49 17.32 -7.50
C GLY A 47 13.29 16.37 -6.61
N ILE A 48 14.00 16.93 -5.64
CA ILE A 48 14.63 16.14 -4.58
C ILE A 48 13.60 15.78 -3.50
N THR A 49 13.66 14.54 -2.99
CA THR A 49 12.78 14.04 -1.93
C THR A 49 12.83 14.88 -0.66
N THR A 50 11.66 15.23 -0.13
CA THR A 50 11.50 16.00 1.12
C THR A 50 10.70 15.24 2.17
N ALA A 51 9.82 14.33 1.75
CA ALA A 51 9.04 13.48 2.64
C ALA A 51 8.56 12.20 1.94
N ALA A 52 8.37 11.14 2.72
CA ALA A 52 7.61 9.96 2.31
C ALA A 52 6.86 9.38 3.50
N HIS A 53 5.58 9.07 3.31
CA HIS A 53 4.72 8.53 4.35
C HIS A 53 3.47 7.86 3.78
N ILE A 54 2.78 7.06 4.60
CA ILE A 54 1.47 6.48 4.29
C ILE A 54 0.38 7.37 4.89
N HIS A 55 -0.63 7.69 4.08
CA HIS A 55 -1.85 8.37 4.47
C HIS A 55 -2.98 7.37 4.67
N CYS A 56 -3.85 7.63 5.65
CA CYS A 56 -5.07 6.88 5.85
C CYS A 56 -6.12 7.72 6.59
N CYS A 57 -7.42 7.53 6.38
CA CYS A 57 -8.04 6.64 5.39
C CYS A 57 -8.94 7.46 4.47
N ILE A 58 -8.66 7.44 3.17
CA ILE A 58 -9.30 8.34 2.21
C ILE A 58 -10.79 8.06 2.10
N ASP A 59 -11.60 9.09 1.95
CA ASP A 59 -12.88 8.89 1.25
C ASP A 59 -12.61 8.76 -0.26
N PRO A 60 -13.46 8.08 -1.03
CA PRO A 60 -13.22 7.91 -2.46
C PRO A 60 -12.96 9.24 -3.18
N GLY A 61 -11.81 9.36 -3.85
CA GLY A 61 -11.42 10.53 -4.63
C GLY A 61 -10.85 11.72 -3.83
N SER A 62 -10.47 11.54 -2.56
CA SER A 62 -9.96 12.62 -1.70
C SER A 62 -8.52 12.42 -1.20
N ASN A 63 -7.99 13.49 -0.58
CA ASN A 63 -6.78 13.45 0.24
C ASN A 63 -7.16 13.31 1.71
N VAL A 64 -6.28 12.68 2.50
CA VAL A 64 -6.47 12.51 3.95
C VAL A 64 -5.16 12.78 4.68
N GLY A 65 -5.22 12.89 6.01
CA GLY A 65 -4.03 13.08 6.85
C GLY A 65 -3.03 11.92 6.76
N VAL A 66 -1.81 12.20 7.18
CA VAL A 66 -0.73 11.20 7.28
C VAL A 66 -1.01 10.28 8.46
N ALA A 67 -0.93 8.97 8.25
CA ALA A 67 -1.11 7.97 9.30
C ALA A 67 0.20 7.62 10.02
N THR A 68 1.31 7.62 9.28
CA THR A 68 2.63 7.17 9.76
C THR A 68 3.55 8.33 10.16
N GLU A 69 4.83 8.01 10.40
CA GLU A 69 5.89 8.96 10.76
C GLU A 69 5.88 10.26 9.94
N LEU A 70 6.15 11.37 10.65
CA LEU A 70 6.33 12.71 10.12
C LEU A 70 7.72 13.26 10.50
N PRO A 71 8.33 14.13 9.68
CA PRO A 71 7.87 14.55 8.35
C PRO A 71 8.08 13.47 7.27
N SER A 72 8.84 12.42 7.56
CA SER A 72 9.14 11.33 6.65
C SER A 72 9.41 10.07 7.47
N PHE A 73 9.24 8.91 6.85
CA PHE A 73 9.77 7.66 7.37
C PHE A 73 11.26 7.76 7.76
N THR A 74 11.58 7.19 8.91
CA THR A 74 12.94 7.04 9.42
C THR A 74 13.83 6.32 8.41
N GLY A 75 14.98 6.93 8.11
CA GLY A 75 15.96 6.38 7.17
C GLY A 75 15.54 6.47 5.70
N PHE A 76 14.40 7.08 5.36
CA PHE A 76 14.04 7.29 3.96
C PHE A 76 15.05 8.23 3.29
N PRO A 77 15.52 7.93 2.06
CA PRO A 77 16.49 8.77 1.38
C PRO A 77 15.89 10.13 1.00
N LEU A 78 16.39 11.17 1.66
CA LEU A 78 16.03 12.58 1.41
C LEU A 78 17.10 13.27 0.55
N GLY A 79 16.70 14.30 -0.19
CA GLY A 79 17.63 15.08 -1.01
C GLY A 79 18.05 14.41 -2.32
N VAL A 80 17.33 13.37 -2.75
CA VAL A 80 17.65 12.57 -3.95
C VAL A 80 16.49 12.55 -4.93
N THR A 81 16.76 12.25 -6.20
CA THR A 81 15.73 12.09 -7.26
C THR A 81 15.38 10.62 -7.54
N SER A 82 16.20 9.69 -7.08
CA SER A 82 16.00 8.23 -7.19
C SER A 82 16.54 7.54 -5.95
N GLY A 83 15.95 6.41 -5.57
CA GLY A 83 16.37 5.67 -4.40
C GLY A 83 15.58 4.40 -4.15
N SER A 84 16.08 3.62 -3.20
CA SER A 84 15.39 2.47 -2.62
C SER A 84 15.27 2.65 -1.11
N TYR A 85 14.27 2.01 -0.55
CA TYR A 85 13.97 2.04 0.88
C TYR A 85 13.46 0.68 1.31
N ASP A 86 13.93 0.23 2.47
CA ASP A 86 13.47 -0.99 3.12
C ASP A 86 13.62 -0.80 4.63
N HIS A 87 12.49 -0.75 5.33
CA HIS A 87 12.49 -0.59 6.78
C HIS A 87 11.30 -1.30 7.41
N THR A 88 11.52 -1.82 8.62
CA THR A 88 10.48 -2.46 9.43
C THR A 88 10.22 -1.62 10.66
N PHE A 89 8.97 -1.19 10.80
CA PHE A 89 8.47 -0.43 11.94
C PHE A 89 7.83 -1.36 12.95
N ASP A 90 8.10 -1.12 14.23
CA ASP A 90 7.35 -1.70 15.35
C ASP A 90 6.07 -0.89 15.54
N MET A 91 4.94 -1.45 15.10
CA MET A 91 3.65 -0.79 15.10
C MET A 91 2.99 -0.77 16.48
N SER A 92 3.64 -1.34 17.50
CA SER A 92 3.25 -1.15 18.91
C SER A 92 3.76 0.17 19.51
N LEU A 93 4.69 0.86 18.82
CA LEU A 93 5.27 2.11 19.28
C LEU A 93 4.53 3.33 18.72
N ALA A 94 4.29 4.33 19.57
CA ALA A 94 3.70 5.60 19.16
C ALA A 94 4.54 6.36 18.13
N SER A 95 5.86 6.14 18.11
CA SER A 95 6.77 6.77 17.16
C SER A 95 6.51 6.38 15.71
N SER A 96 5.89 5.22 15.44
CA SER A 96 5.61 4.77 14.08
C SER A 96 4.40 5.46 13.42
N TYR A 97 3.71 6.33 14.17
CA TYR A 97 2.50 7.00 13.73
C TYR A 97 2.63 8.52 13.79
N ASN A 98 1.78 9.18 13.02
CA ASN A 98 1.46 10.57 13.26
C ASN A 98 0.63 10.69 14.55
N PRO A 99 1.02 11.52 15.53
CA PRO A 99 0.24 11.73 16.76
C PRO A 99 -1.21 12.18 16.51
N ALA A 100 -1.45 12.96 15.45
CA ALA A 100 -2.80 13.37 15.07
C ALA A 100 -3.65 12.18 14.57
N PHE A 101 -3.02 11.22 13.89
CA PHE A 101 -3.70 9.98 13.47
C PHE A 101 -4.10 9.16 14.68
N ILE A 102 -3.21 8.95 15.66
CA ILE A 102 -3.56 8.26 16.92
C ILE A 102 -4.77 8.94 17.58
N THR A 103 -4.74 10.27 17.71
CA THR A 103 -5.82 11.03 18.35
C THR A 103 -7.15 10.88 17.63
N ASN A 104 -7.17 10.99 16.30
CA ASN A 104 -8.39 10.93 15.50
C ASN A 104 -8.96 9.51 15.38
N HIS A 105 -8.14 8.49 15.61
CA HIS A 105 -8.48 7.08 15.48
C HIS A 105 -8.57 6.40 16.84
N GLY A 106 -9.36 6.98 17.76
CA GLY A 106 -9.67 6.40 19.07
C GLY A 106 -8.64 6.64 20.18
N GLY A 107 -7.56 7.38 19.92
CA GLY A 107 -6.62 7.84 20.94
C GLY A 107 -5.66 6.79 21.49
N THR A 108 -5.63 5.58 20.91
CA THR A 108 -4.73 4.50 21.33
C THR A 108 -3.94 3.95 20.15
N ILE A 109 -2.78 3.35 20.43
CA ILE A 109 -1.98 2.68 19.38
C ILE A 109 -2.74 1.51 18.76
N SER A 110 -3.46 0.74 19.57
CA SER A 110 -4.23 -0.40 19.08
C SER A 110 -5.35 0.03 18.12
N SER A 111 -6.09 1.08 18.45
CA SER A 111 -7.14 1.59 17.57
C SER A 111 -6.57 2.21 16.29
N ALA A 112 -5.46 2.95 16.38
CA ALA A 112 -4.77 3.48 15.22
C ALA A 112 -4.25 2.37 14.29
N PHE A 113 -3.63 1.31 14.84
CA PHE A 113 -3.16 0.16 14.07
C PHE A 113 -4.31 -0.53 13.34
N ASN A 114 -5.41 -0.81 14.06
CA ASN A 114 -6.58 -1.47 13.48
C ASN A 114 -7.20 -0.64 12.36
N ASP A 115 -7.32 0.68 12.53
CA ASP A 115 -7.89 1.56 11.51
C ASP A 115 -6.96 1.69 10.28
N LEU A 116 -5.64 1.73 10.49
CA LEU A 116 -4.67 1.71 9.39
C LEU A 116 -4.77 0.41 8.59
N VAL A 117 -4.80 -0.75 9.26
CA VAL A 117 -4.96 -2.05 8.60
C VAL A 117 -6.29 -2.13 7.86
N ALA A 118 -7.40 -1.74 8.48
CA ALA A 118 -8.70 -1.71 7.83
C ALA A 118 -8.71 -0.79 6.58
N GLY A 119 -7.99 0.32 6.65
CA GLY A 119 -7.78 1.20 5.49
C GLY A 119 -6.93 0.58 4.40
N LEU A 120 -5.88 -0.18 4.73
CA LEU A 120 -5.09 -0.95 3.77
C LEU A 120 -5.94 -2.04 3.07
N ASP A 121 -6.70 -2.80 3.85
CA ASP A 121 -7.61 -3.85 3.37
C ASP A 121 -8.69 -3.29 2.42
N ALA A 122 -9.20 -2.11 2.74
CA ALA A 122 -10.23 -1.44 1.95
C ALA A 122 -9.68 -0.67 0.73
N GLY A 123 -8.36 -0.64 0.52
CA GLY A 123 -7.75 0.17 -0.53
C GLY A 123 -7.95 1.68 -0.31
N ARG A 124 -7.96 2.12 0.94
CA ARG A 124 -8.14 3.52 1.38
C ARG A 124 -6.88 4.16 1.93
N ALA A 125 -5.76 3.43 1.92
CA ALA A 125 -4.45 3.93 2.30
C ALA A 125 -3.55 4.08 1.07
N TYR A 126 -2.66 5.06 1.08
CA TYR A 126 -1.72 5.29 0.00
C TYR A 126 -0.36 5.72 0.52
N LEU A 127 0.70 5.30 -0.17
CA LEU A 127 2.03 5.88 0.03
C LEU A 127 2.17 7.09 -0.88
N ASN A 128 2.74 8.16 -0.34
CA ASN A 128 3.07 9.38 -1.08
C ASN A 128 4.55 9.74 -0.89
N ILE A 129 5.23 10.13 -1.97
CA ILE A 129 6.56 10.74 -1.94
C ILE A 129 6.43 12.19 -2.38
N HIS A 130 6.95 13.12 -1.57
CA HIS A 130 6.94 14.55 -1.80
C HIS A 130 8.34 15.03 -2.16
N THR A 131 8.39 16.07 -2.99
CA THR A 131 9.65 16.71 -3.36
C THR A 131 9.57 18.22 -3.19
N ASN A 132 10.71 18.89 -3.29
CA ASN A 132 10.77 20.35 -3.25
C ASN A 132 9.99 21.02 -4.41
N LEU A 133 9.78 20.33 -5.53
CA LEU A 133 8.98 20.81 -6.66
C LEU A 133 7.50 20.45 -6.54
N PHE A 134 7.18 19.38 -5.81
CA PHE A 134 5.80 18.94 -5.57
C PHE A 134 5.55 18.75 -4.06
N PRO A 135 5.37 19.86 -3.29
CA PRO A 135 5.17 19.77 -1.84
C PRO A 135 3.90 19.01 -1.44
N GLY A 136 2.89 18.99 -2.31
CA GLY A 136 1.64 18.23 -2.10
C GLY A 136 1.74 16.73 -2.43
N GLY A 137 2.83 16.29 -3.06
CA GLY A 137 3.04 14.92 -3.54
C GLY A 137 3.53 14.93 -4.99
N GLU A 138 4.68 14.32 -5.25
CA GLU A 138 5.16 14.12 -6.63
C GLU A 138 4.63 12.81 -7.20
N ILE A 139 4.73 11.72 -6.44
CA ILE A 139 4.21 10.39 -6.83
C ILE A 139 3.49 9.72 -5.67
N ARG A 140 2.39 9.04 -6.00
CA ARG A 140 1.50 8.35 -5.05
C ARG A 140 1.04 7.00 -5.60
N GLY A 141 0.70 6.08 -4.70
CA GLY A 141 0.06 4.82 -5.06
C GLY A 141 -0.93 4.35 -4.00
N LEU A 142 -2.17 4.03 -4.44
CA LEU A 142 -3.21 3.47 -3.59
C LEU A 142 -2.92 2.00 -3.33
N LEU A 143 -2.65 1.68 -2.06
CA LEU A 143 -2.22 0.35 -1.64
C LEU A 143 -3.39 -0.62 -1.77
N SER A 144 -3.19 -1.71 -2.50
CA SER A 144 -4.19 -2.75 -2.70
C SER A 144 -3.67 -4.09 -2.17
N PRO A 145 -4.53 -4.94 -1.57
CA PRO A 145 -4.14 -6.26 -1.11
C PRO A 145 -3.52 -7.11 -2.22
N VAL A 146 -2.42 -7.77 -1.92
CA VAL A 146 -1.78 -8.76 -2.79
C VAL A 146 -2.29 -10.14 -2.39
N PRO A 147 -3.05 -10.86 -3.25
CA PRO A 147 -3.56 -12.17 -2.89
C PRO A 147 -2.42 -13.16 -2.68
N GLU A 148 -2.48 -13.92 -1.59
CA GLU A 148 -1.48 -14.94 -1.29
C GLU A 148 -1.49 -16.04 -2.37
N PRO A 149 -0.33 -16.63 -2.73
CA PRO A 149 -0.22 -17.63 -3.80
C PRO A 149 -1.19 -18.81 -3.67
N GLU A 150 -1.54 -19.20 -2.44
CA GLU A 150 -2.49 -20.27 -2.16
C GLU A 150 -3.92 -19.92 -2.59
N SER A 151 -4.30 -18.65 -2.56
CA SER A 151 -5.60 -18.19 -3.08
C SER A 151 -5.69 -18.40 -4.59
N TYR A 152 -4.58 -18.16 -5.31
CA TYR A 152 -4.50 -18.48 -6.73
C TYR A 152 -4.50 -19.99 -6.98
N ALA A 153 -3.78 -20.76 -6.15
CA ALA A 153 -3.79 -22.22 -6.27
C ALA A 153 -5.19 -22.82 -6.04
N LEU A 154 -5.93 -22.33 -5.04
CA LEU A 154 -7.33 -22.73 -4.79
C LEU A 154 -8.28 -22.30 -5.92
N LEU A 155 -8.12 -21.09 -6.45
CA LEU A 155 -8.90 -20.63 -7.61
C LEU A 155 -8.62 -21.50 -8.85
N LEU A 156 -7.35 -21.76 -9.15
CA LEU A 156 -6.94 -22.57 -10.30
C LEU A 156 -7.38 -24.03 -10.15
N THR A 157 -7.28 -24.61 -8.95
CA THR A 157 -7.78 -25.96 -8.68
C THR A 157 -9.31 -26.03 -8.81
N GLY A 158 -10.04 -25.05 -8.28
CA GLY A 158 -11.50 -24.94 -8.44
C GLY A 158 -11.94 -24.85 -9.91
N LEU A 159 -11.28 -24.00 -10.70
CA LEU A 159 -11.49 -23.93 -12.16
C LEU A 159 -11.15 -25.26 -12.85
N GLY A 160 -10.06 -25.92 -12.42
CA GLY A 160 -9.68 -27.25 -12.89
C GLY A 160 -10.80 -28.28 -12.69
N PHE A 161 -11.39 -28.37 -11.50
CA PHE A 161 -12.53 -29.26 -11.23
C PHE A 161 -13.74 -28.95 -12.11
N LEU A 162 -14.11 -27.67 -12.27
CA LEU A 162 -15.24 -27.27 -13.13
C LEU A 162 -15.05 -27.75 -14.57
N THR A 163 -13.83 -27.65 -15.12
CA THR A 163 -13.56 -28.16 -16.49
C THR A 163 -13.68 -29.68 -16.59
N ILE A 164 -13.26 -30.43 -15.57
CA ILE A 164 -13.37 -31.90 -15.53
C ILE A 164 -14.84 -32.32 -15.48
N PHE A 165 -15.65 -31.70 -14.61
CA PHE A 165 -17.07 -31.99 -14.48
C PHE A 165 -17.83 -31.62 -15.77
N ALA A 166 -17.54 -30.46 -16.37
CA ALA A 166 -18.15 -30.07 -17.65
C ALA A 166 -17.79 -31.04 -18.79
N ARG A 167 -16.55 -31.57 -18.83
CA ARG A 167 -16.13 -32.59 -19.80
C ARG A 167 -16.82 -33.93 -19.58
N ARG A 168 -17.06 -34.33 -18.32
CA ARG A 168 -17.81 -35.55 -17.99
C ARG A 168 -19.28 -35.44 -18.37
N ALA A 169 -19.94 -34.34 -18.04
CA ALA A 169 -21.34 -34.10 -18.39
C ALA A 169 -21.59 -34.10 -19.92
N LYS A 170 -20.68 -33.48 -20.71
CA LYS A 170 -20.78 -33.53 -22.18
C LYS A 170 -20.59 -34.94 -22.76
N ARG A 171 -19.79 -35.80 -22.13
CA ARG A 171 -19.57 -37.18 -22.60
C ARG A 171 -20.78 -38.09 -22.36
N GLU A 172 -21.59 -37.81 -21.35
CA GLU A 172 -22.81 -38.58 -21.08
C GLU A 172 -23.95 -38.22 -22.04
N ILE A 173 -24.04 -36.96 -22.48
CA ILE A 173 -25.08 -36.49 -23.42
C ILE A 173 -24.91 -37.04 -24.85
N VAL A 174 -23.67 -37.36 -25.27
CA VAL A 174 -23.37 -37.83 -26.64
C VAL A 174 -23.52 -39.36 -26.80
N ARG A 175 -23.83 -40.09 -25.72
CA ARG A 175 -23.95 -41.57 -25.72
C ARG A 175 -25.40 -42.08 -25.83
N VAL A 176 -26.35 -41.26 -26.29
CA VAL A 176 -27.76 -41.64 -26.51
C VAL A 176 -28.06 -41.72 -28.01
#